data_AF-A0A2P5DXW9-F1
#
_entry.id   AF-A0A2P5DXW9-F1
#
_cell.length_a   1.000
_cell.length_b   1.000
_cell.length_c   1.000
_cell.angle_alpha   90.00
_cell.angle_beta   90.00
_cell.angle_gamma   90.00
#
_symmetry.space_group_name_H-M   'P 1'
#
loop_
_entity.id
_entity.type
_entity.pdbx_description
1 polymer ?
#
loop_
_entity_poly.entity_id
_entity_poly.type
_entity_poly.pdbx_seq_one_letter_code
_entity_poly.pdbx_strand_id
1 'polypeptide(L)'
;MGVQNKGLALLKENKIEDDDNVDFDDEVSKSESGSDFESESEEDEDVKLTEPSKNAIYNTDGILDKLGDISWPENVGWIHKLSIDIDQEQQVDVNDDLARELAFYNQALEGTKKAFEKLQSMGLPFLRPADYYAEMLKTDSHMEKVKGRLLAEKRKIEEAEERRKARESKKLAKEIQAQKQKERNKQKKEEIESVKKWRKQRQQSGFASGEKDGEMDFSFEDGKSFERSNKKRPGVAPGDRSGGKTRQGGKGKKPQKKNFRDSKFGFGGKKALKKQNTAETTNDFRDFNKGHASGNKKRKR
;
A
#
# COMPACT_ATOMS: atom_id res chain seq x y z
N MET A 1 -9.36 -65.91 7.32
CA MET A 1 -8.36 -65.88 6.23
C MET A 1 -9.02 -65.34 4.97
N GLY A 2 -8.44 -64.29 4.38
CA GLY A 2 -8.53 -63.93 2.96
C GLY A 2 -9.91 -63.72 2.33
N VAL A 3 -10.37 -62.47 2.26
CA VAL A 3 -11.24 -62.01 1.16
C VAL A 3 -10.59 -60.78 0.53
N GLN A 4 -10.20 -60.94 -0.73
CA GLN A 4 -9.46 -59.98 -1.53
C GLN A 4 -10.42 -58.95 -2.13
N ASN A 5 -10.26 -57.67 -1.79
CA ASN A 5 -10.93 -56.57 -2.48
C ASN A 5 -10.15 -56.22 -3.76
N LYS A 6 -10.66 -56.67 -4.90
CA LYS A 6 -10.34 -56.11 -6.22
C LYS A 6 -11.31 -54.97 -6.52
N GLY A 7 -10.78 -53.79 -6.82
CA GLY A 7 -11.57 -52.72 -7.43
C GLY A 7 -11.10 -51.33 -7.05
N LEU A 8 -10.03 -50.84 -7.68
CA LEU A 8 -9.78 -49.40 -7.79
C LEU A 8 -9.35 -49.11 -9.22
N ALA A 9 -10.34 -48.67 -9.98
CA ALA A 9 -10.26 -48.35 -11.38
C ALA A 9 -9.52 -47.02 -11.61
N LEU A 10 -8.77 -47.02 -12.71
CA LEU A 10 -8.24 -45.89 -13.45
C LEU A 10 -8.97 -44.55 -13.23
N LEU A 11 -8.23 -43.54 -12.77
CA LEU A 11 -8.42 -42.15 -13.16
C LEU A 11 -7.07 -41.59 -13.61
N LYS A 12 -6.89 -41.55 -14.93
CA LYS A 12 -5.91 -40.72 -15.62
C LYS A 12 -6.39 -39.28 -15.51
N GLU A 13 -5.66 -38.43 -14.80
CA GLU A 13 -5.78 -36.98 -14.95
C GLU A 13 -4.61 -36.45 -15.77
N ASN A 14 -4.98 -35.64 -16.76
CA ASN A 14 -4.10 -35.06 -17.77
C ASN A 14 -3.22 -33.99 -17.14
N LYS A 15 -1.90 -34.19 -17.22
CA LYS A 15 -0.89 -33.18 -16.91
C LYS A 15 -0.75 -32.26 -18.13
N ILE A 16 -1.37 -31.08 -18.07
CA ILE A 16 -1.05 -29.97 -18.98
C ILE A 16 0.06 -29.20 -18.28
N GLU A 17 1.28 -29.37 -18.76
CA GLU A 17 2.43 -28.57 -18.38
C GLU A 17 2.37 -27.29 -19.23
N ASP A 18 1.86 -26.21 -18.63
CA ASP A 18 1.98 -24.86 -19.17
C ASP A 18 3.41 -24.35 -18.91
N ASP A 19 4.21 -24.39 -19.97
CA ASP A 19 5.50 -23.70 -20.10
C ASP A 19 5.24 -22.21 -20.30
N ASP A 20 5.15 -21.45 -19.19
CA ASP A 20 5.23 -20.00 -19.20
C ASP A 20 6.33 -19.54 -18.24
N ASN A 21 7.52 -19.49 -18.81
CA ASN A 21 8.75 -18.88 -18.29
C ASN A 21 8.49 -17.39 -17.97
N VAL A 22 8.07 -17.09 -16.75
CA VAL A 22 7.96 -15.70 -16.25
C VAL A 22 9.35 -15.20 -15.90
N ASP A 23 9.95 -14.53 -16.89
CA ASP A 23 11.08 -13.62 -16.78
C ASP A 23 10.79 -12.57 -15.69
N PHE A 24 11.32 -12.83 -14.49
CA PHE A 24 11.26 -11.94 -13.34
C PHE A 24 12.33 -10.87 -13.54
N ASP A 25 11.94 -9.80 -14.23
CA ASP A 25 12.78 -8.63 -14.50
C ASP A 25 13.22 -7.98 -13.18
N ASP A 26 14.47 -8.23 -12.83
CA ASP A 26 15.29 -7.77 -11.71
C ASP A 26 15.66 -6.27 -11.88
N GLU A 27 14.64 -5.41 -11.95
CA GLU A 27 14.81 -3.97 -12.24
C GLU A 27 14.09 -3.09 -11.19
N VAL A 28 14.08 -3.50 -9.91
CA VAL A 28 13.66 -2.64 -8.78
C VAL A 28 14.62 -2.72 -7.59
N SER A 29 15.91 -3.00 -7.82
CA SER A 29 16.93 -3.12 -6.77
C SER A 29 18.15 -2.21 -6.97
N LYS A 30 18.02 -1.13 -7.79
CA LYS A 30 19.12 -0.18 -8.00
C LYS A 30 18.64 1.27 -8.14
N SER A 31 18.15 1.86 -7.07
CA SER A 31 18.16 3.33 -6.94
C SER A 31 18.60 3.72 -5.54
N GLU A 32 19.77 4.34 -5.51
CA GLU A 32 20.56 4.77 -4.37
C GLU A 32 19.77 5.48 -3.28
N SER A 33 19.74 4.88 -2.10
CA SER A 33 19.72 5.60 -0.84
C SER A 33 21.09 5.39 -0.20
N GLY A 34 22.04 6.27 -0.55
CA GLY A 34 23.24 6.46 0.24
C GLY A 34 22.86 7.03 1.60
N SER A 35 22.50 6.15 2.53
CA SER A 35 22.63 6.38 3.95
C SER A 35 23.50 5.27 4.48
N ASP A 36 24.66 5.66 4.98
CA ASP A 36 25.60 4.92 5.80
C ASP A 36 24.87 4.19 6.94
N PHE A 37 24.33 3.01 6.61
CA PHE A 37 23.91 2.00 7.56
C PHE A 37 24.90 0.88 7.33
N GLU A 38 25.94 0.88 8.16
CA GLU A 38 26.75 -0.30 8.45
C GLU A 38 25.77 -1.46 8.62
N SER A 39 25.69 -2.27 7.56
CA SER A 39 25.02 -3.55 7.58
C SER A 39 25.93 -4.44 8.41
N GLU A 40 25.84 -4.34 9.73
CA GLU A 40 26.19 -5.47 10.58
C GLU A 40 25.27 -6.59 10.13
N SER A 41 25.82 -7.48 9.32
CA SER A 41 25.29 -8.81 9.10
C SER A 41 25.04 -9.41 10.47
N GLU A 42 23.78 -9.46 10.88
CA GLU A 42 23.28 -10.43 11.85
C GLU A 42 23.49 -11.81 11.21
N GLU A 43 24.74 -12.27 11.23
CA GLU A 43 25.00 -13.70 11.30
C GLU A 43 24.22 -14.18 12.51
N ASP A 44 23.46 -15.28 12.35
CA ASP A 44 22.77 -15.98 13.41
C ASP A 44 23.81 -16.42 14.47
N GLU A 45 24.26 -15.48 15.31
CA GLU A 45 25.08 -15.73 16.47
C GLU A 45 24.15 -16.36 17.50
N ASP A 46 23.98 -17.68 17.39
CA ASP A 46 23.47 -18.52 18.46
C ASP A 46 24.08 -18.03 19.77
N VAL A 47 23.24 -17.55 20.69
CA VAL A 47 23.71 -17.01 21.97
C VAL A 47 24.34 -18.16 22.75
N LYS A 48 25.66 -18.32 22.62
CA LYS A 48 26.41 -19.37 23.31
C LYS A 48 26.25 -19.15 24.81
N LEU A 49 25.55 -20.09 25.45
CA LEU A 49 25.40 -20.13 26.89
C LEU A 49 26.79 -20.06 27.52
N THR A 50 27.03 -19.04 28.34
CA THR A 50 28.32 -18.83 29.00
C THR A 50 28.60 -19.99 29.94
N GLU A 51 29.64 -20.78 29.65
CA GLU A 51 30.07 -21.85 30.55
C GLU A 51 30.58 -21.24 31.87
N PRO A 52 30.21 -21.82 33.03
CA PRO A 52 30.65 -21.32 34.32
C PRO A 52 32.18 -21.43 34.45
N SER A 53 32.78 -20.46 35.13
CA SER A 53 34.22 -20.48 35.38
C SER A 53 34.61 -21.74 36.17
N LYS A 54 35.76 -22.34 35.83
CA LYS A 54 36.26 -23.58 36.46
C LYS A 54 36.46 -23.49 37.99
N ASN A 55 36.49 -22.28 38.55
CA ASN A 55 36.69 -22.00 39.97
C ASN A 55 35.39 -21.62 40.70
N ALA A 56 34.22 -21.74 40.06
CA ALA A 56 32.95 -21.42 40.69
C ALA A 56 32.59 -22.47 41.76
N ILE A 57 32.63 -22.07 43.04
CA ILE A 57 32.16 -22.89 44.16
C ILE A 57 30.72 -22.50 44.46
N TYR A 58 29.79 -23.45 44.36
CA TYR A 58 28.39 -23.25 44.69
C TYR A 58 28.16 -23.43 46.20
N ASN A 59 28.26 -22.34 46.97
CA ASN A 59 28.00 -22.34 48.41
C ASN A 59 26.51 -22.12 48.70
N THR A 60 25.75 -23.20 48.81
CA THR A 60 24.31 -23.18 49.12
C THR A 60 24.01 -22.54 50.47
N ASP A 61 24.81 -22.86 51.48
CA ASP A 61 24.52 -22.52 52.87
C ASP A 61 24.68 -21.01 53.10
N GLY A 62 25.71 -20.42 52.50
CA GLY A 62 25.91 -18.96 52.53
C GLY A 62 24.82 -18.20 51.77
N ILE A 63 24.27 -18.76 50.68
CA ILE A 63 23.16 -18.13 49.94
C ILE A 63 21.89 -18.16 50.78
N LEU A 64 21.58 -19.28 51.45
CA LEU A 64 20.41 -19.41 52.31
C LEU A 64 20.49 -18.48 53.53
N ASP A 65 21.67 -18.36 54.15
CA ASP A 65 21.91 -17.43 55.26
C ASP A 65 21.64 -15.97 54.85
N LYS A 66 22.19 -15.56 53.69
CA LYS A 66 21.95 -14.22 53.12
C LYS A 66 20.50 -14.00 52.69
N LEU A 67 19.84 -15.03 52.20
CA LEU A 67 18.42 -14.96 51.87
C LEU A 67 17.59 -14.70 53.12
N GLY A 68 17.94 -15.35 54.25
CA GLY A 68 17.32 -15.09 55.55
C GLY A 68 17.44 -13.62 55.96
N ASP A 69 18.64 -13.04 55.84
CA ASP A 69 18.91 -11.63 56.17
C ASP A 69 18.11 -10.63 55.32
N ILE A 70 17.90 -10.93 54.04
CA ILE A 70 17.29 -10.01 53.05
C ILE A 70 15.78 -10.22 52.91
N SER A 71 15.28 -11.43 53.21
CA SER A 71 13.90 -11.81 52.96
C SER A 71 12.90 -10.96 53.74
N TRP A 72 11.78 -10.64 53.09
CA TRP A 72 10.66 -9.97 53.74
C TRP A 72 9.94 -10.93 54.69
N PRO A 73 9.45 -10.45 55.86
CA PRO A 73 8.65 -11.28 56.74
C PRO A 73 7.40 -11.82 56.05
N GLU A 74 7.02 -13.04 56.39
CA GLU A 74 5.89 -13.75 55.75
C GLU A 74 4.55 -13.04 55.98
N ASN A 75 4.38 -12.37 57.12
CA ASN A 75 3.13 -11.70 57.52
C ASN A 75 2.87 -10.36 56.80
N VAL A 76 3.70 -9.96 55.84
CA VAL A 76 3.51 -8.72 55.09
C VAL A 76 2.43 -8.91 54.03
N GLY A 77 1.38 -8.10 54.10
CA GLY A 77 0.30 -8.09 53.12
C GLY A 77 0.83 -7.88 51.69
N TRP A 78 0.18 -8.55 50.73
CA TRP A 78 0.63 -8.57 49.34
C TRP A 78 0.78 -7.18 48.70
N ILE A 79 -0.01 -6.19 49.13
CA ILE A 79 0.04 -4.81 48.64
C ILE A 79 1.41 -4.14 48.80
N HIS A 80 2.24 -4.60 49.74
CA HIS A 80 3.60 -4.08 49.92
C HIS A 80 4.62 -4.79 49.03
N LYS A 81 4.32 -6.04 48.61
CA LYS A 81 5.21 -6.85 47.76
C LYS A 81 4.94 -6.58 46.28
N LEU A 82 3.66 -6.51 45.89
CA LEU A 82 3.18 -6.37 44.50
C LEU A 82 3.82 -7.35 43.50
N SER A 83 4.43 -8.42 43.99
CA SER A 83 5.05 -9.46 43.19
C SER A 83 4.07 -10.59 42.89
N ILE A 84 4.16 -11.14 41.69
CA ILE A 84 3.40 -12.32 41.28
C ILE A 84 4.36 -13.23 40.55
N ASP A 85 4.54 -14.41 41.12
CA ASP A 85 5.35 -15.45 40.53
C ASP A 85 4.46 -16.29 39.62
N ILE A 86 4.96 -16.57 38.42
CA ILE A 86 4.27 -17.35 37.39
C ILE A 86 5.24 -18.41 36.94
N ASP A 87 4.88 -19.65 37.20
CA ASP A 87 5.64 -20.79 36.73
C ASP A 87 5.33 -20.99 35.25
N GLN A 88 6.30 -20.65 34.39
CA GLN A 88 6.22 -20.95 32.98
C GLN A 88 6.76 -22.34 32.72
N GLU A 89 5.87 -23.28 32.42
CA GLU A 89 6.26 -24.66 32.09
C GLU A 89 6.82 -24.79 30.66
N GLN A 90 6.62 -23.77 29.81
CA GLN A 90 6.91 -23.85 28.39
C GLN A 90 8.39 -23.56 28.11
N GLN A 91 9.12 -24.57 27.65
CA GLN A 91 10.49 -24.38 27.15
C GLN A 91 10.42 -23.61 25.83
N VAL A 92 11.03 -22.43 25.82
CA VAL A 92 11.12 -21.55 24.65
C VAL A 92 12.54 -21.61 24.14
N ASP A 93 12.69 -21.73 22.82
CA ASP A 93 14.00 -21.64 22.19
C ASP A 93 14.56 -20.23 22.37
N VAL A 94 15.81 -20.14 22.83
CA VAL A 94 16.45 -18.85 23.14
C VAL A 94 16.74 -18.06 21.87
N ASN A 95 16.94 -18.76 20.74
CA ASN A 95 17.32 -18.14 19.47
C ASN A 95 16.11 -17.68 18.64
N ASP A 96 14.90 -18.17 18.92
CA ASP A 96 13.68 -17.68 18.27
C ASP A 96 13.14 -16.47 19.03
N ASP A 97 13.53 -15.27 18.59
CA ASP A 97 13.14 -14.01 19.23
C ASP A 97 11.62 -13.82 19.24
N LEU A 98 10.90 -14.20 18.19
CA LEU A 98 9.46 -13.99 18.10
C LEU A 98 8.71 -14.88 19.11
N ALA A 99 9.09 -16.16 19.19
CA ALA A 99 8.53 -17.07 20.19
C ALA A 99 8.86 -16.63 21.62
N ARG A 100 10.09 -16.14 21.84
CA ARG A 100 10.56 -15.62 23.14
C ARG A 100 9.80 -14.38 23.58
N GLU A 101 9.63 -13.39 22.70
CA GLU A 101 8.84 -12.19 23.00
C GLU A 101 7.37 -12.51 23.28
N LEU A 102 6.79 -13.48 22.55
CA LEU A 102 5.43 -13.95 22.84
C LEU A 102 5.33 -14.61 24.22
N ALA A 103 6.33 -15.38 24.64
CA ALA A 103 6.36 -16.00 25.96
C ALA A 103 6.45 -14.96 27.08
N PHE A 104 7.32 -13.95 26.93
CA PHE A 104 7.41 -12.83 27.88
C PHE A 104 6.10 -12.03 27.94
N TYR A 105 5.49 -11.77 26.78
CA TYR A 105 4.20 -11.09 26.71
C TYR A 105 3.11 -11.87 27.45
N ASN A 106 3.03 -13.18 27.22
CA ASN A 106 2.04 -14.04 27.88
C ASN A 106 2.28 -14.14 29.39
N GLN A 107 3.55 -14.19 29.85
CA GLN A 107 3.91 -14.11 31.27
C GLN A 107 3.35 -12.84 31.91
N ALA A 108 3.68 -11.69 31.31
CA ALA A 108 3.28 -10.39 31.82
C ALA A 108 1.75 -10.26 31.84
N LEU A 109 1.08 -10.76 30.80
CA LEU A 109 -0.38 -10.72 30.69
C LEU A 109 -1.05 -11.56 31.78
N GLU A 110 -0.59 -12.79 32.01
CA GLU A 110 -1.13 -13.66 33.06
C GLU A 110 -0.89 -13.07 34.46
N GLY A 111 0.31 -12.53 34.70
CA GLY A 111 0.64 -11.86 35.95
C GLY A 111 -0.25 -10.67 36.22
N THR A 112 -0.47 -9.86 35.19
CA THR A 112 -1.35 -8.70 35.27
C THR A 112 -2.80 -9.11 35.57
N LYS A 113 -3.30 -10.21 34.99
CA LYS A 113 -4.64 -10.74 35.31
C LYS A 113 -4.75 -11.17 36.78
N LYS A 114 -3.79 -11.96 37.28
CA LYS A 114 -3.74 -12.36 38.70
C LYS A 114 -3.63 -11.13 39.63
N ALA A 115 -2.90 -10.10 39.22
CA ALA A 115 -2.80 -8.85 39.97
C ALA A 115 -4.15 -8.13 40.04
N PHE A 116 -4.86 -8.05 38.91
CA PHE A 116 -6.17 -7.41 38.85
C PHE A 116 -7.19 -8.11 39.75
N GLU A 117 -7.24 -9.44 39.76
CA GLU A 117 -8.14 -10.19 40.64
C GLU A 117 -7.86 -9.89 42.12
N LYS A 118 -6.59 -9.85 42.52
CA LYS A 118 -6.18 -9.48 43.88
C LYS A 118 -6.55 -8.04 44.22
N LEU A 119 -6.25 -7.07 43.34
CA LEU A 119 -6.57 -5.65 43.58
C LEU A 119 -8.09 -5.42 43.64
N GLN A 120 -8.85 -6.12 42.81
CA GLN A 120 -10.31 -6.07 42.81
C GLN A 120 -10.89 -6.65 44.10
N SER A 121 -10.36 -7.78 44.59
CA SER A 121 -10.78 -8.37 45.88
C SER A 121 -10.53 -7.44 47.07
N MET A 122 -9.49 -6.61 46.99
CA MET A 122 -9.17 -5.58 48.00
C MET A 122 -9.97 -4.28 47.83
N GLY A 123 -10.72 -4.14 46.73
CA GLY A 123 -11.50 -2.92 46.43
C GLY A 123 -10.64 -1.70 46.08
N LEU A 124 -9.42 -1.90 45.58
CA LEU A 124 -8.51 -0.80 45.24
C LEU A 124 -8.66 -0.36 43.77
N PRO A 125 -8.68 0.96 43.49
CA PRO A 125 -8.69 1.45 42.11
C PRO A 125 -7.32 1.22 41.46
N PHE A 126 -7.32 0.56 40.30
CA PHE A 126 -6.09 0.21 39.59
C PHE A 126 -5.98 0.81 38.18
N LEU A 127 -7.09 1.21 37.56
CA LEU A 127 -7.08 1.85 36.25
C LEU A 127 -6.77 3.33 36.40
N ARG A 128 -5.86 3.83 35.56
CA ARG A 128 -5.59 5.26 35.45
C ARG A 128 -6.81 5.98 34.86
N PRO A 129 -7.44 6.92 35.57
CA PRO A 129 -8.52 7.73 34.99
C PRO A 129 -8.01 8.57 33.81
N ALA A 130 -8.87 8.78 32.81
CA ALA A 130 -8.51 9.58 31.61
C ALA A 130 -8.27 11.05 31.94
N ASP A 131 -8.88 11.56 33.01
CA ASP A 131 -8.80 12.96 33.48
C ASP A 131 -7.66 13.19 34.50
N TYR A 132 -6.87 12.15 34.81
CA TYR A 132 -5.75 12.26 35.74
C TYR A 132 -4.46 12.56 34.99
N TYR A 133 -4.10 13.86 34.92
CA TYR A 133 -2.87 14.34 34.31
C TYR A 133 -1.74 14.41 35.33
N ALA A 134 -0.82 13.46 35.24
CA ALA A 134 0.42 13.41 36.01
C ALA A 134 1.61 13.22 35.06
N GLU A 135 2.82 13.43 35.56
CA GLU A 135 4.04 13.21 34.79
C GLU A 135 4.14 11.73 34.37
N MET A 136 4.30 11.49 33.07
CA MET A 136 4.45 10.17 32.48
C MET A 136 5.94 9.89 32.23
N LEU A 137 6.31 8.61 32.17
CA LEU A 137 7.69 8.17 31.88
C LEU A 137 8.27 8.76 30.58
N LYS A 138 7.42 8.99 29.57
CA LYS A 138 7.79 9.60 28.29
C LYS A 138 7.00 10.89 28.09
N THR A 139 7.68 11.94 27.62
CA THR A 139 7.05 13.23 27.36
C THR A 139 6.12 13.16 26.15
N ASP A 140 5.09 14.02 26.15
CA ASP A 140 4.12 14.09 25.04
C ASP A 140 4.81 14.40 23.70
N SER A 141 5.83 15.27 23.72
CA SER A 141 6.63 15.58 22.52
C SER A 141 7.35 14.37 21.94
N HIS A 142 7.77 13.41 22.78
CA HIS A 142 8.36 12.16 22.32
C HIS A 142 7.27 11.24 21.75
N MET A 143 6.13 11.11 22.43
CA MET A 143 5.01 10.27 21.97
C MET A 143 4.39 10.77 20.66
N GLU A 144 4.37 12.09 20.42
CA GLU A 144 3.95 12.68 19.15
C GLU A 144 4.86 12.24 17.98
N LYS A 145 6.18 12.18 18.22
CA LYS A 145 7.14 11.67 17.21
C LYS A 145 6.91 10.20 16.91
N VAL A 146 6.69 9.37 17.93
CA VAL A 146 6.38 7.94 17.76
C VAL A 146 5.10 7.76 16.95
N LYS A 147 4.03 8.48 17.32
CA LYS A 147 2.76 8.47 16.58
C LYS A 147 2.94 8.93 15.12
N GLY A 148 3.76 9.96 14.89
CA GLY A 148 4.10 10.45 13.56
C GLY A 148 4.76 9.37 12.68
N ARG A 149 5.68 8.57 13.25
CA ARG A 149 6.32 7.45 12.54
C ARG A 149 5.32 6.35 12.19
N LEU A 150 4.48 5.93 13.14
CA LEU A 150 3.46 4.91 12.91
C LEU A 150 2.45 5.31 11.82
N LEU A 151 2.00 6.57 11.82
CA LEU A 151 1.11 7.08 10.77
C LEU A 151 1.79 7.15 9.40
N ALA A 152 3.08 7.50 9.37
CA ALA A 152 3.85 7.51 8.13
C ALA A 152 4.03 6.09 7.56
N GLU A 153 4.32 5.10 8.39
CA GLU A 153 4.41 3.69 7.99
C GLU A 153 3.08 3.16 7.48
N LYS A 154 1.99 3.41 8.21
CA LYS A 154 0.64 3.04 7.77
C LYS A 154 0.31 3.63 6.41
N ARG A 155 0.60 4.92 6.18
CA ARG A 155 0.37 5.57 4.90
C ARG A 155 1.21 4.96 3.76
N LYS A 156 2.46 4.56 4.03
CA LYS A 156 3.31 3.88 3.04
C LYS A 156 2.73 2.53 2.64
N ILE A 157 2.22 1.76 3.61
CA ILE A 157 1.58 0.46 3.36
C ILE A 157 0.30 0.65 2.54
N GLU A 158 -0.57 1.60 2.94
CA GLU A 158 -1.80 1.91 2.21
C GLU A 158 -1.52 2.35 0.76
N GLU A 159 -0.51 3.20 0.54
CA GLU A 159 -0.14 3.64 -0.82
C GLU A 159 0.42 2.48 -1.67
N ALA A 160 1.18 1.56 -1.06
CA ALA A 160 1.68 0.36 -1.73
C ALA A 160 0.52 -0.58 -2.14
N GLU A 161 -0.44 -0.79 -1.23
CA GLU A 161 -1.64 -1.57 -1.50
C GLU A 161 -2.52 -0.94 -2.58
N GLU A 162 -2.76 0.37 -2.51
CA GLU A 162 -3.52 1.10 -3.53
C GLU A 162 -2.87 1.00 -4.89
N ARG A 163 -1.53 1.11 -4.95
CA ARG A 163 -0.76 0.94 -6.19
C ARG A 163 -0.88 -0.48 -6.73
N ARG A 164 -0.86 -1.51 -5.86
CA ARG A 164 -1.10 -2.92 -6.26
C ARG A 164 -2.52 -3.12 -6.80
N LYS A 165 -3.53 -2.66 -6.06
CA LYS A 165 -4.96 -2.70 -6.47
C LYS A 165 -5.19 -1.94 -7.78
N ALA A 166 -4.53 -0.81 -8.00
CA ALA A 166 -4.60 -0.05 -9.24
C ALA A 166 -3.95 -0.78 -10.43
N ARG A 167 -2.89 -1.57 -10.20
CA ARG A 167 -2.28 -2.41 -11.25
C ARG A 167 -3.19 -3.59 -11.60
N GLU A 168 -3.73 -4.27 -10.59
CA GLU A 168 -4.65 -5.41 -10.77
C GLU A 168 -5.94 -4.99 -11.47
N SER A 169 -6.57 -3.88 -11.03
CA SER A 169 -7.75 -3.34 -11.69
C SER A 169 -7.50 -2.93 -13.14
N LYS A 170 -6.32 -2.39 -13.49
CA LYS A 170 -5.96 -2.10 -14.89
C LYS A 170 -5.80 -3.37 -15.72
N LYS A 171 -5.25 -4.46 -15.17
CA LYS A 171 -5.15 -5.75 -15.85
C LYS A 171 -6.54 -6.33 -16.10
N LEU A 172 -7.38 -6.38 -15.06
CA LEU A 172 -8.75 -6.88 -15.14
C LEU A 172 -9.64 -6.02 -16.04
N ALA A 173 -9.49 -4.70 -16.03
CA ALA A 173 -10.28 -3.80 -16.88
C ALA A 173 -10.07 -4.09 -18.37
N LYS A 174 -8.84 -4.46 -18.79
CA LYS A 174 -8.56 -4.85 -20.18
C LYS A 174 -9.28 -6.15 -20.55
N GLU A 175 -9.23 -7.15 -19.67
CA GLU A 175 -9.90 -8.43 -19.88
C GLU A 175 -11.42 -8.26 -19.89
N ILE A 176 -11.99 -7.52 -18.94
CA ILE A 176 -13.41 -7.20 -18.87
C ILE A 176 -13.86 -6.46 -20.13
N GLN A 177 -13.07 -5.51 -20.64
CA GLN A 177 -13.38 -4.79 -21.86
C GLN A 177 -13.39 -5.74 -23.08
N ALA A 178 -12.42 -6.66 -23.17
CA ALA A 178 -12.37 -7.66 -24.23
C ALA A 178 -13.55 -8.65 -24.15
N GLN A 179 -13.87 -9.15 -22.96
CA GLN A 179 -15.01 -10.04 -22.72
C GLN A 179 -16.34 -9.36 -23.05
N LYS A 180 -16.55 -8.12 -22.59
CA LYS A 180 -17.75 -7.34 -22.90
C LYS A 180 -17.91 -7.08 -24.40
N GLN A 181 -16.81 -6.87 -25.13
CA GLN A 181 -16.87 -6.73 -26.58
C GLN A 181 -17.21 -8.06 -27.28
N LYS A 182 -16.65 -9.18 -26.81
CA LYS A 182 -17.00 -10.53 -27.30
C LYS A 182 -18.48 -10.83 -27.05
N GLU A 183 -18.98 -10.54 -25.85
CA GLU A 183 -20.38 -10.72 -25.47
C GLU A 183 -21.32 -9.86 -26.33
N ARG A 184 -21.02 -8.57 -26.51
CA ARG A 184 -21.79 -7.69 -27.42
C ARG A 184 -21.80 -8.20 -28.85
N ASN A 185 -20.66 -8.68 -29.35
CA ASN A 185 -20.59 -9.23 -30.70
C ASN A 185 -21.41 -10.53 -30.82
N LYS A 186 -21.43 -11.36 -29.77
CA LYS A 186 -22.27 -12.57 -29.71
C LYS A 186 -23.75 -12.23 -29.70
N GLN A 187 -24.18 -11.30 -28.85
CA GLN A 187 -25.56 -10.79 -28.79
C GLN A 187 -26.01 -10.25 -30.15
N LYS A 188 -25.18 -9.42 -30.82
CA LYS A 188 -25.49 -8.93 -32.18
C LYS A 188 -25.64 -10.04 -33.21
N LYS A 189 -24.80 -11.09 -33.14
CA LYS A 189 -24.93 -12.24 -34.06
C LYS A 189 -26.22 -13.01 -33.79
N GLU A 190 -26.54 -13.27 -32.53
CA GLU A 190 -27.79 -13.93 -32.12
C GLU A 190 -29.02 -13.11 -32.55
N GLU A 191 -28.99 -11.79 -32.38
CA GLU A 191 -30.03 -10.87 -32.88
C GLU A 191 -30.17 -10.95 -34.41
N ILE A 192 -29.07 -10.87 -35.16
CA ILE A 192 -29.09 -10.99 -36.64
C ILE A 192 -29.63 -12.36 -37.07
N GLU A 193 -29.24 -13.44 -36.39
CA GLU A 193 -29.74 -14.78 -36.67
C GLU A 193 -31.22 -14.91 -36.36
N SER A 194 -31.70 -14.32 -35.25
CA SER A 194 -33.13 -14.28 -34.91
C SER A 194 -33.95 -13.55 -35.97
N VAL A 195 -33.46 -12.40 -36.47
CA VAL A 195 -34.10 -11.64 -37.55
C VAL A 195 -34.07 -12.41 -38.86
N LYS A 196 -32.96 -13.09 -39.20
CA LYS A 196 -32.88 -13.95 -40.38
C LYS A 196 -33.85 -15.12 -40.30
N LYS A 197 -33.96 -15.78 -39.14
CA LYS A 197 -34.95 -16.84 -38.88
C LYS A 197 -36.36 -16.31 -39.05
N TRP A 198 -36.67 -15.14 -38.50
CA TRP A 198 -37.98 -14.49 -38.67
C TRP A 198 -38.28 -14.12 -40.13
N ARG A 199 -37.32 -13.54 -40.86
CA ARG A 199 -37.45 -13.27 -42.31
C ARG A 199 -37.68 -14.54 -43.11
N LYS A 200 -36.95 -15.62 -42.81
CA LYS A 200 -37.10 -16.92 -43.47
C LYS A 200 -38.47 -17.54 -43.15
N GLN A 201 -38.92 -17.45 -41.91
CA GLN A 201 -40.26 -17.88 -41.49
C GLN A 201 -41.36 -17.08 -42.19
N ARG A 202 -41.20 -15.76 -42.34
CA ARG A 202 -42.13 -14.89 -43.09
C ARG A 202 -42.19 -15.23 -44.59
N GLN A 203 -41.05 -15.60 -45.19
CA GLN A 203 -40.99 -16.09 -46.57
C GLN A 203 -41.66 -17.46 -46.72
N GLN A 204 -41.51 -18.35 -45.73
CA GLN A 204 -42.13 -19.68 -45.74
C GLN A 204 -43.63 -19.67 -45.40
N SER A 205 -44.12 -18.68 -44.64
CA SER A 205 -45.54 -18.53 -44.30
C SER A 205 -46.40 -17.93 -45.42
N GLY A 206 -45.90 -17.89 -46.67
CA GLY A 206 -46.73 -17.62 -47.85
C GLY A 206 -47.07 -16.16 -48.13
N PHE A 207 -46.43 -15.17 -47.50
CA PHE A 207 -46.55 -13.77 -47.93
C PHE A 207 -45.58 -13.51 -49.10
N ALA A 208 -45.93 -14.04 -50.27
CA ALA A 208 -45.13 -13.95 -51.48
C ALA A 208 -45.46 -12.68 -52.28
N SER A 209 -44.41 -11.95 -52.65
CA SER A 209 -44.25 -11.06 -53.81
C SER A 209 -45.48 -10.31 -54.33
N GLY A 210 -45.52 -9.01 -54.04
CA GLY A 210 -46.26 -8.02 -54.81
C GLY A 210 -45.40 -6.77 -55.04
N GLU A 211 -44.71 -6.75 -56.18
CA GLU A 211 -44.21 -5.60 -56.95
C GLU A 211 -43.23 -4.55 -56.35
N LYS A 212 -42.15 -4.41 -57.14
CA LYS A 212 -41.38 -3.19 -57.46
C LYS A 212 -40.36 -2.66 -56.46
N ASP A 213 -39.29 -2.14 -57.05
CA ASP A 213 -38.29 -1.21 -56.51
C ASP A 213 -38.96 -0.05 -55.75
N GLY A 214 -39.44 -0.31 -54.55
CA GLY A 214 -39.80 0.69 -53.57
C GLY A 214 -38.64 0.81 -52.60
N GLU A 215 -38.03 1.99 -52.55
CA GLU A 215 -37.42 2.49 -51.34
C GLU A 215 -38.25 2.02 -50.15
N MET A 216 -37.69 1.16 -49.30
CA MET A 216 -38.28 0.91 -47.99
C MET A 216 -38.07 2.19 -47.20
N ASP A 217 -38.95 3.17 -47.45
CA ASP A 217 -39.33 4.19 -46.50
C ASP A 217 -39.83 3.44 -45.27
N PHE A 218 -38.90 3.08 -44.38
CA PHE A 218 -39.23 3.06 -42.98
C PHE A 218 -39.66 4.49 -42.68
N SER A 219 -40.96 4.75 -42.76
CA SER A 219 -41.55 5.96 -42.25
C SER A 219 -41.22 5.98 -40.75
N PHE A 220 -40.08 6.60 -40.43
CA PHE A 220 -39.76 7.13 -39.12
C PHE A 220 -40.66 8.35 -38.96
N GLU A 221 -41.95 8.08 -38.87
CA GLU A 221 -42.96 9.06 -38.50
C GLU A 221 -42.99 9.12 -36.97
N ASP A 222 -41.87 9.60 -36.41
CA ASP A 222 -41.91 10.49 -35.25
C ASP A 222 -40.60 11.29 -35.12
N GLY A 223 -40.60 12.50 -35.72
CA GLY A 223 -40.07 13.68 -35.03
C GLY A 223 -38.57 13.73 -34.72
N LYS A 224 -37.78 14.09 -35.75
CA LYS A 224 -36.84 15.24 -35.78
C LYS A 224 -35.64 14.90 -36.67
N SER A 225 -35.65 15.46 -37.87
CA SER A 225 -34.41 15.75 -38.58
C SER A 225 -33.48 16.50 -37.61
N PHE A 226 -32.29 15.96 -37.39
CA PHE A 226 -31.25 16.66 -36.63
C PHE A 226 -30.80 17.85 -37.47
N GLU A 227 -31.48 18.98 -37.32
CA GLU A 227 -30.99 20.27 -37.75
C GLU A 227 -29.61 20.47 -37.11
N ARG A 228 -28.55 20.38 -37.92
CA ARG A 228 -27.26 20.92 -37.52
C ARG A 228 -27.46 22.41 -37.35
N SER A 229 -27.68 22.84 -36.11
CA SER A 229 -27.83 24.24 -35.79
C SER A 229 -26.53 24.96 -36.20
N ASN A 230 -26.56 25.69 -37.31
CA ASN A 230 -25.56 26.70 -37.67
C ASN A 230 -25.62 27.92 -36.72
N LYS A 231 -26.11 27.74 -35.48
CA LYS A 231 -25.99 28.73 -34.42
C LYS A 231 -24.52 28.83 -34.05
N LYS A 232 -23.84 29.81 -34.66
CA LYS A 232 -22.58 30.35 -34.15
C LYS A 232 -22.79 30.63 -32.65
N ARG A 233 -22.02 29.97 -31.79
CA ARG A 233 -21.99 30.30 -30.35
C ARG A 233 -21.49 31.74 -30.25
N PRO A 234 -22.22 32.67 -29.61
CA PRO A 234 -21.73 34.02 -29.45
C PRO A 234 -20.43 33.98 -28.64
N GLY A 235 -19.34 34.53 -29.19
CA GLY A 235 -18.07 34.69 -28.47
C GLY A 235 -16.94 33.70 -28.80
N VAL A 236 -17.02 32.88 -29.85
CA VAL A 236 -15.91 31.98 -30.25
C VAL A 236 -15.53 32.22 -31.72
N ALA A 237 -14.27 32.58 -31.98
CA ALA A 237 -13.74 32.76 -33.33
C ALA A 237 -13.55 31.40 -34.04
N PRO A 238 -13.72 31.31 -35.37
CA PRO A 238 -13.46 30.09 -36.12
C PRO A 238 -11.98 29.67 -35.97
N GLY A 239 -11.73 28.56 -35.26
CA GLY A 239 -10.38 28.03 -35.03
C GLY A 239 -9.98 27.89 -33.56
N ASP A 240 -10.77 28.41 -32.62
CA ASP A 240 -10.46 28.31 -31.20
C ASP A 240 -10.92 26.96 -30.61
N ARG A 241 -9.97 26.05 -30.38
CA ARG A 241 -10.20 24.75 -29.71
C ARG A 241 -10.17 24.85 -28.17
N SER A 242 -10.01 26.04 -27.60
CA SER A 242 -9.86 26.23 -26.15
C SER A 242 -11.17 26.44 -25.39
N GLY A 243 -12.27 25.81 -25.83
CA GLY A 243 -13.40 25.49 -24.95
C GLY A 243 -14.01 26.62 -24.10
N GLY A 244 -13.96 27.89 -24.55
CA GLY A 244 -14.74 29.00 -23.97
C GLY A 244 -14.64 29.19 -22.46
N LYS A 245 -13.47 28.92 -21.84
CA LYS A 245 -13.21 29.24 -20.42
C LYS A 245 -12.09 30.26 -20.30
N THR A 246 -12.30 31.46 -20.83
CA THR A 246 -11.59 32.65 -20.36
C THR A 246 -12.11 32.99 -18.97
N ARG A 247 -11.30 32.64 -17.97
CA ARG A 247 -11.44 33.05 -16.58
C ARG A 247 -11.67 34.56 -16.50
N GLN A 248 -12.85 34.97 -16.05
CA GLN A 248 -13.02 36.25 -15.38
C GLN A 248 -12.15 36.25 -14.12
N GLY A 249 -11.48 37.39 -13.88
CA GLY A 249 -10.92 37.73 -12.58
C GLY A 249 -9.40 37.61 -12.52
N GLY A 250 -8.71 38.75 -12.65
CA GLY A 250 -7.30 38.86 -12.26
C GLY A 250 -6.51 39.86 -13.11
N LYS A 251 -6.75 41.16 -12.90
CA LYS A 251 -5.80 42.20 -13.30
C LYS A 251 -4.45 41.90 -12.63
N GLY A 252 -3.39 41.87 -13.44
CA GLY A 252 -2.04 42.17 -12.96
C GLY A 252 -1.03 41.02 -13.05
N LYS A 253 0.03 41.30 -13.81
CA LYS A 253 1.38 40.68 -13.80
C LYS A 253 1.64 39.50 -14.76
N LYS A 254 2.19 39.93 -15.92
CA LYS A 254 3.39 39.45 -16.64
C LYS A 254 3.19 38.63 -17.93
N PRO A 255 3.24 39.27 -19.12
CA PRO A 255 3.56 38.59 -20.39
C PRO A 255 4.96 37.95 -20.43
N GLN A 256 5.82 38.28 -19.46
CA GLN A 256 7.21 37.81 -19.39
C GLN A 256 7.37 36.30 -19.21
N LYS A 257 6.44 35.62 -18.54
CA LYS A 257 6.52 34.15 -18.38
C LYS A 257 6.25 33.41 -19.69
N LYS A 258 5.38 33.97 -20.55
CA LYS A 258 5.10 33.38 -21.86
C LYS A 258 6.28 33.64 -22.80
N ASN A 259 6.76 34.89 -22.88
CA ASN A 259 7.94 35.24 -23.68
C ASN A 259 9.21 34.47 -23.27
N PHE A 260 9.41 34.22 -21.97
CA PHE A 260 10.52 33.39 -21.48
C PHE A 260 10.36 31.91 -21.84
N ARG A 261 9.14 31.38 -21.84
CA ARG A 261 8.88 30.00 -22.28
C ARG A 261 9.02 29.88 -23.79
N ASP A 262 8.58 30.87 -24.53
CA ASP A 262 8.70 30.91 -25.99
C ASP A 262 10.16 31.09 -26.42
N SER A 263 10.96 31.87 -25.68
CA SER A 263 12.41 31.97 -25.92
C SER A 263 13.17 30.69 -25.53
N LYS A 264 12.76 30.03 -24.43
CA LYS A 264 13.40 28.81 -23.92
C LYS A 264 13.00 27.53 -24.67
N PHE A 265 11.78 27.46 -25.19
CA PHE A 265 11.21 26.24 -25.77
C PHE A 265 10.78 26.39 -27.24
N GLY A 266 10.77 27.60 -27.79
CA GLY A 266 10.31 27.89 -29.15
C GLY A 266 8.79 27.89 -29.27
N PHE A 267 8.27 28.66 -30.24
CA PHE A 267 6.84 28.71 -30.55
C PHE A 267 6.46 27.48 -31.38
N GLY A 268 6.13 26.37 -30.71
CA GLY A 268 5.46 25.19 -31.30
C GLY A 268 5.91 24.81 -32.72
N GLY A 269 7.10 24.21 -32.85
CA GLY A 269 7.68 23.74 -34.12
C GLY A 269 8.99 22.99 -33.86
N LYS A 270 9.70 22.52 -34.91
CA LYS A 270 11.02 21.88 -34.76
C LYS A 270 11.91 22.76 -33.88
N LYS A 271 12.27 22.25 -32.70
CA LYS A 271 13.02 23.00 -31.68
C LYS A 271 14.35 23.44 -32.29
N ALA A 272 14.60 24.75 -32.33
CA ALA A 272 15.95 25.25 -32.60
C ALA A 272 16.89 24.53 -31.63
N LEU A 273 17.94 23.89 -32.14
CA LEU A 273 18.85 22.98 -31.44
C LEU A 273 19.65 23.61 -30.28
N LYS A 274 19.15 24.70 -29.67
CA LYS A 274 19.64 25.43 -28.50
C LYS A 274 19.71 24.61 -27.20
N LYS A 275 19.49 23.30 -27.27
CA LYS A 275 19.66 22.33 -26.17
C LYS A 275 20.72 21.27 -26.49
N GLN A 276 21.54 21.48 -27.51
CA GLN A 276 22.74 20.68 -27.71
C GLN A 276 23.88 21.30 -26.88
N ASN A 277 24.58 20.46 -26.13
CA ASN A 277 25.80 20.85 -25.44
C ASN A 277 26.84 21.20 -26.51
N THR A 278 27.24 22.46 -26.61
CA THR A 278 28.40 22.86 -27.41
C THR A 278 29.67 22.58 -26.60
N ALA A 279 30.79 22.31 -27.27
CA ALA A 279 32.07 22.00 -26.61
C ALA A 279 32.51 23.08 -25.59
N GLU A 280 32.04 24.32 -25.73
CA GLU A 280 32.31 25.41 -24.79
C GLU A 280 31.47 25.31 -23.49
N THR A 281 30.29 24.68 -23.54
CA THR A 281 29.37 24.57 -22.39
C THR A 281 29.61 23.35 -21.49
N THR A 282 30.45 22.40 -21.90
CA THR A 282 30.70 21.19 -21.11
C THR A 282 31.59 21.43 -19.89
N ASN A 283 32.32 22.55 -19.85
CA ASN A 283 33.29 22.88 -18.79
C ASN A 283 33.02 24.25 -18.10
N ASP A 284 31.85 24.85 -18.27
CA ASP A 284 31.53 26.14 -17.63
C ASP A 284 30.89 25.93 -16.24
N PHE A 285 31.70 26.06 -15.18
CA PHE A 285 31.29 25.93 -13.78
C PHE A 285 31.00 27.27 -13.09
N ARG A 286 30.93 28.39 -13.83
CA ARG A 286 30.84 29.75 -13.25
C ARG A 286 29.54 30.02 -12.48
N ASP A 287 28.47 29.26 -12.74
CA ASP A 287 27.18 29.38 -12.05
C ASP A 287 27.09 28.57 -10.75
N PHE A 288 28.12 27.80 -10.38
CA PHE A 288 28.15 27.04 -9.12
C PHE A 288 28.55 27.95 -7.94
N ASN A 289 27.64 28.83 -7.52
CA ASN A 289 27.82 29.60 -6.30
C ASN A 289 27.58 28.72 -5.06
N LYS A 290 28.67 28.30 -4.41
CA LYS A 290 28.67 27.68 -3.08
C LYS A 290 28.38 28.77 -2.04
N GLY A 291 27.10 29.11 -1.87
CA GLY A 291 26.65 30.14 -0.92
C GLY A 291 26.92 29.75 0.53
N HIS A 292 27.85 30.47 1.15
CA HIS A 292 28.17 30.45 2.59
C HIS A 292 26.91 30.70 3.44
N ALA A 293 26.59 29.79 4.36
CA ALA A 293 25.55 30.00 5.37
C ALA A 293 25.97 31.14 6.31
N SER A 294 25.16 32.19 6.37
CA SER A 294 25.34 33.33 7.28
C SER A 294 25.18 32.88 8.75
N GLY A 295 26.27 32.92 9.50
CA GLY A 295 26.27 32.70 10.96
C GLY A 295 25.42 33.73 11.69
N ASN A 296 24.46 33.23 12.48
CA ASN A 296 23.51 34.03 13.23
C ASN A 296 24.19 34.67 14.46
N LYS A 297 24.76 35.88 14.29
CA LYS A 297 25.17 36.75 15.41
C LYS A 297 23.93 37.44 15.99
N LYS A 298 23.35 36.87 17.06
CA LYS A 298 22.51 37.62 18.00
C LYS A 298 22.97 37.38 19.44
N ARG A 299 23.96 38.17 19.85
CA ARG A 299 24.09 38.65 21.24
C ARG A 299 23.35 39.99 21.30
N LYS A 300 22.39 40.13 22.21
CA LYS A 300 22.02 41.43 22.78
C LYS A 300 22.04 41.28 24.30
N ARG A 301 22.77 42.24 24.88
CA ARG A 301 22.93 42.69 26.27
C ARG A 301 22.20 41.92 27.35
#